data_AF-A0A3P1WWJ9-F1
#
_entry.id   AF-A0A3P1WWJ9-F1
#
_cell.length_a   1.000
_cell.length_b   1.000
_cell.length_c   1.000
_cell.angle_alpha   90.00
_cell.angle_beta   90.00
_cell.angle_gamma   90.00
#
_symmetry.space_group_name_H-M   'P 1'
#
loop_
_entity.id
_entity.type
_entity.pdbx_description
1 polymer ?
#
loop_
_entity_poly.entity_id
_entity_poly.type
_entity_poly.pdbx_seq_one_letter_code
_entity_poly.pdbx_strand_id
1 'polypeptide(L)' 'MNEIDIDCARCEVRGSGCEGCIMSHLLDDTEGILRLNGEEARAVRVLAAAGLVPESRMQFGNGLKVV' A
#
# COMPACT_ATOMS: atom_id res chain seq x y z
N MET A 1 -20.53 24.00 1.21
CA MET A 1 -19.49 23.01 0.89
C MET A 1 -18.89 22.62 2.21
N ASN A 2 -19.23 21.44 2.71
CA ASN A 2 -18.72 20.96 3.98
C ASN A 2 -17.89 19.74 3.66
N GLU A 3 -16.60 19.84 3.98
CA GLU A 3 -15.62 18.78 3.85
C GLU A 3 -15.35 18.22 5.25
N ILE A 4 -15.20 16.91 5.34
CA ILE A 4 -14.95 16.20 6.59
C ILE A 4 -13.72 15.33 6.36
N ASP A 5 -12.65 15.64 7.09
CA ASP A 5 -11.43 14.84 7.12
C ASP A 5 -11.58 13.69 8.13
N ILE A 6 -11.23 12.48 7.69
CA ILE A 6 -11.30 11.27 8.50
C ILE A 6 -9.88 10.73 8.68
N ASP A 7 -9.35 10.91 9.89
CA ASP A 7 -8.01 10.47 10.26
C ASP A 7 -8.04 9.05 10.87
N CYS A 8 -7.87 8.04 10.02
CA CYS A 8 -7.79 6.65 10.47
C CYS A 8 -6.56 6.37 11.36
N ALA A 9 -5.55 7.24 11.41
CA ALA A 9 -4.39 7.05 12.29
C ALA A 9 -4.70 7.33 13.76
N ARG A 10 -5.76 8.08 14.07
CA ARG A 10 -6.24 8.38 15.42
C ARG A 10 -7.44 7.57 15.88
N CYS A 11 -7.91 6.61 15.08
CA CYS A 11 -9.04 5.77 15.46
C CYS A 11 -8.68 4.83 16.62
N GLU A 12 -9.38 4.97 17.75
CA GLU A 12 -9.13 4.20 18.99
C GLU A 12 -9.34 2.69 18.83
N VAL A 13 -10.19 2.29 17.88
CA VAL A 13 -10.50 0.87 17.58
C VAL A 13 -9.84 0.39 16.29
N ARG A 14 -8.83 1.11 15.78
CA ARG A 14 -8.12 0.71 14.55
C ARG A 14 -7.56 -0.71 14.70
N GLY A 15 -7.79 -1.55 13.69
CA GLY A 15 -7.48 -2.97 13.71
C GLY A 15 -8.69 -3.78 14.15
N SER A 16 -9.05 -3.75 15.44
CA SER A 16 -10.14 -4.58 15.98
C SER A 16 -11.54 -4.19 15.49
N GLY A 17 -11.75 -2.92 15.16
CA GLY A 17 -13.01 -2.40 14.61
C GLY A 17 -12.99 -2.19 13.09
N CYS A 18 -11.94 -2.64 12.40
CA CYS A 18 -11.82 -2.48 10.95
C CYS A 18 -12.66 -3.50 10.16
N GLU A 19 -13.00 -4.63 10.77
CA GLU A 19 -13.88 -5.63 10.15
C GLU A 19 -15.31 -5.05 10.02
N GLY A 20 -15.75 -4.82 8.78
CA GLY A 20 -17.03 -4.16 8.47
C GLY A 20 -17.01 -2.63 8.49
N CYS A 21 -15.83 -2.00 8.63
CA CYS A 21 -15.71 -0.53 8.54
C CYS A 21 -15.79 -0.07 7.07
N ILE A 22 -16.62 0.93 6.79
CA ILE A 22 -16.72 1.53 5.44
C ILE A 22 -15.37 2.10 4.95
N MET A 23 -14.50 2.54 5.86
CA MET A 23 -13.16 3.03 5.51
C MET A 23 -12.26 1.92 5.00
N SER A 24 -12.39 0.68 5.52
CA SER A 24 -11.69 -0.46 4.93
C SER A 24 -12.17 -0.68 3.50
N HIS A 25 -13.48 -0.70 3.23
CA HIS A 25 -13.96 -0.85 1.85
C HIS A 25 -13.52 0.28 0.90
N LEU A 26 -13.49 1.53 1.37
CA LEU A 26 -13.07 2.68 0.55
C LEU A 26 -11.55 2.70 0.30
N LEU A 27 -10.75 2.10 1.18
CA LEU A 27 -9.28 2.10 1.10
C LEU A 27 -8.69 0.76 0.61
N ASP A 28 -9.46 -0.33 0.67
CA ASP A 28 -9.07 -1.71 0.35
C ASP A 28 -9.44 -2.09 -1.10
N ASP A 29 -9.94 -1.13 -1.90
CA ASP A 29 -10.27 -1.34 -3.32
C ASP A 29 -8.99 -1.30 -4.19
N THR A 30 -7.99 -2.10 -3.82
CA THR A 30 -6.84 -2.45 -4.66
C THR A 30 -6.96 -3.92 -5.09
N GLU A 31 -8.13 -4.36 -5.52
CA GLU A 31 -8.25 -5.60 -6.27
C GLU A 31 -7.67 -5.38 -7.68
N GLY A 32 -6.33 -5.41 -7.78
CA GLY A 32 -5.62 -5.19 -9.04
C GLY A 32 -4.19 -5.71 -9.00
N ILE A 33 -3.75 -6.36 -10.09
CA ILE A 33 -2.35 -6.74 -10.27
C ILE A 33 -1.54 -5.47 -10.57
N LEU A 34 -0.76 -5.01 -9.59
CA LEU A 34 0.22 -3.95 -9.80
C LEU A 34 1.44 -4.51 -10.55
N ARG A 35 1.69 -4.04 -11.77
CA ARG A 35 2.86 -4.43 -12.57
C ARG A 35 3.89 -3.32 -12.52
N LEU A 36 5.05 -3.63 -11.91
CA LEU A 36 6.21 -2.75 -11.93
C LEU A 36 7.22 -3.24 -12.97
N ASN A 37 7.79 -2.31 -13.71
CA ASN A 37 8.97 -2.58 -14.53
C ASN A 37 10.25 -2.62 -13.67
N GLY A 38 11.40 -2.94 -14.28
CA GLY A 38 12.66 -3.12 -13.56
C GLY A 38 13.16 -1.86 -12.84
N GLU A 39 12.96 -0.69 -13.44
CA GLU A 39 13.36 0.60 -12.87
C GLU A 39 12.46 1.01 -11.73
N GLU A 40 11.15 0.84 -11.88
CA GLU A 40 10.15 1.11 -10.83
C GLU A 40 10.38 0.21 -9.62
N ALA A 41 10.63 -1.08 -9.83
CA ALA A 41 10.98 -2.01 -8.75
C ALA A 41 12.27 -1.60 -8.03
N ARG A 42 13.26 -1.05 -8.77
CA ARG A 42 14.49 -0.52 -8.19
C ARG A 42 14.22 0.75 -7.36
N ALA A 43 13.40 1.66 -7.86
CA ALA A 43 13.04 2.89 -7.16
C ALA A 43 12.35 2.56 -5.83
N VAL A 44 11.38 1.63 -5.84
CA VAL A 44 10.69 1.19 -4.62
C VAL A 44 11.68 0.62 -3.58
N ARG A 45 12.67 -0.18 -4.00
CA ARG A 45 13.71 -0.69 -3.08
C ARG A 45 14.56 0.43 -2.47
N VAL A 46 14.91 1.46 -3.24
CA VAL A 46 15.68 2.60 -2.72
C VAL A 46 14.87 3.37 -1.68
N LEU A 47 13.58 3.61 -1.95
CA LEU A 47 12.69 4.27 -1.01
C LEU A 47 12.51 3.47 0.28
N ALA A 48 12.41 2.15 0.17
CA ALA A 48 12.29 1.26 1.33
C ALA A 48 13.57 1.28 2.20
N ALA A 49 14.74 1.17 1.57
CA ALA A 49 16.02 1.26 2.27
C ALA A 49 16.25 2.62 2.95
N ALA A 50 15.64 3.68 2.42
CA ALA A 50 15.64 5.01 3.03
C ALA A 50 14.58 5.20 4.13
N GLY A 51 13.72 4.21 4.38
CA GLY A 51 12.64 4.27 5.36
C GLY A 51 11.44 5.14 4.93
N LEU A 52 11.37 5.51 3.65
CA LEU A 52 10.30 6.36 3.11
C LEU A 52 9.04 5.58 2.74
N VAL A 53 9.18 4.28 2.49
CA VAL A 53 8.08 3.33 2.30
C VAL A 53 8.36 2.05 3.07
N PRO A 54 7.35 1.25 3.44
CA PRO A 54 7.56 -0.05 4.07
C PRO A 54 8.35 -0.99 3.15
N GLU A 55 9.18 -1.86 3.74
CA GLU A 55 9.81 -2.96 3.02
C GLU A 55 8.76 -3.83 2.33
N SER A 56 9.00 -4.16 1.06
CA SER A 56 8.07 -4.96 0.27
C SER A 56 7.99 -6.37 0.85
N ARG A 57 6.82 -6.75 1.37
CA ARG A 57 6.55 -8.13 1.84
C ARG A 57 6.19 -9.13 0.74
N MET A 58 6.17 -8.68 -0.52
CA MET A 58 5.81 -9.50 -1.68
C MET A 58 7.04 -10.19 -2.29
N GLN A 59 6.90 -11.47 -2.66
CA GLN A 59 7.93 -12.21 -3.39
C GLN A 59 7.89 -11.79 -4.87
N PHE A 60 8.97 -11.18 -5.37
CA PHE A 60 9.11 -10.93 -6.80
C PHE A 60 9.27 -12.26 -7.51
N GLY A 61 8.22 -12.75 -8.17
CA GLY A 61 8.29 -13.96 -8.99
C GLY A 61 9.41 -13.83 -10.03
N ASN A 62 10.21 -14.90 -10.21
CA ASN A 62 11.35 -14.97 -11.12
C ASN A 62 10.92 -14.80 -12.60
N GLY A 63 10.67 -13.56 -13.00
CA GLY A 63 10.34 -13.14 -14.36
C GLY A 63 11.08 -11.88 -14.79
N LEU A 64 12.19 -11.55 -14.10
CA LEU A 64 13.07 -10.44 -14.44
C LEU A 64 13.82 -10.75 -15.75
N LYS A 65 13.15 -10.60 -16.90
CA LYS A 65 13.86 -10.42 -18.16
C LYS A 65 14.12 -8.92 -18.31
N VAL A 66 15.34 -8.53 -17.94
CA VAL A 66 15.94 -7.29 -18.42
C VAL A 66 16.15 -7.50 -19.93
N VAL A 67 15.35 -6.82 -20.74
CA VAL A 67 15.68 -6.56 -22.15
C VAL A 67 16.47 -5.27 -22.24
#